data_AF-A0A0H4VKP6-F1
#
_entry.id   AF-A0A0H4VKP6-F1
#
_cell.length_a   1.000
_cell.length_b   1.000
_cell.length_c   1.000
_cell.angle_alpha   90.00
_cell.angle_beta   90.00
_cell.angle_gamma   90.00
#
_symmetry.space_group_name_H-M   'P 1'
#
loop_
_entity.id
_entity.type
_entity.pdbx_description
1 polymer ?
#
loop_
_entity_poly.entity_id
_entity_poly.type
_entity_poly.pdbx_seq_one_letter_code
_entity_poly.pdbx_strand_id
1 'polypeptide(L)'
;MFMKNYAGLFLASIALAACQQGESSGVPGDTSDTQPYNGIAEETVLHIIGTEPFWRAQIADHSLTWSTPENVDGVTVPVERFAGRGGVSFSGQMDGAALDAAITPGACSDGMSDRTYPFTATIEIGKTQYRGCAWREGEDELGEP
;
A
#
# COMPACT_ATOMS: atom_id res chain seq x y z
N MET A 1 -79.49 4.47 23.99
CA MET A 1 -79.49 5.95 24.02
C MET A 1 -78.27 6.37 24.83
N PHE A 2 -77.37 7.16 24.22
CA PHE A 2 -76.08 7.71 24.72
C PHE A 2 -74.97 6.71 25.12
N MET A 3 -73.94 6.45 24.29
CA MET A 3 -72.76 7.27 23.92
C MET A 3 -71.78 7.64 25.05
N LYS A 4 -70.65 6.90 25.04
CA LYS A 4 -69.23 7.26 25.26
C LYS A 4 -68.76 7.66 26.67
N ASN A 5 -67.70 6.98 27.13
CA ASN A 5 -66.43 7.64 27.44
C ASN A 5 -65.24 6.68 27.27
N TYR A 6 -64.24 7.18 26.55
CA TYR A 6 -63.04 6.51 26.08
C TYR A 6 -61.94 6.59 27.13
N ALA A 7 -61.24 5.48 27.39
CA ALA A 7 -59.93 5.51 28.03
C ALA A 7 -58.92 4.96 27.01
N GLY A 8 -58.16 5.88 26.42
CA GLY A 8 -57.24 5.65 25.32
C GLY A 8 -56.06 4.76 25.68
N LEU A 9 -55.70 3.90 24.72
CA LEU A 9 -54.48 3.11 24.69
C LEU A 9 -53.30 4.07 24.50
N PHE A 10 -52.44 4.22 25.50
CA PHE A 10 -51.22 5.03 25.42
C PHE A 10 -50.17 4.27 24.56
N LEU A 11 -49.96 4.73 23.33
CA LEU A 11 -48.83 4.34 22.48
C LEU A 11 -47.58 5.09 22.97
N ALA A 12 -46.65 4.38 23.61
CA ALA A 12 -45.35 4.91 23.99
C ALA A 12 -44.39 4.86 22.80
N SER A 13 -44.29 5.97 22.06
CA SER A 13 -43.23 6.21 21.08
C SER A 13 -42.00 6.75 21.81
N ILE A 14 -41.07 5.88 22.19
CA ILE A 14 -39.75 6.32 22.65
C ILE A 14 -38.89 6.58 21.41
N ALA A 15 -38.71 7.87 21.13
CA ALA A 15 -37.80 8.37 20.12
C ALA A 15 -36.36 7.95 20.47
N LEU A 16 -35.67 7.26 19.54
CA LEU A 16 -34.21 7.21 19.56
C LEU A 16 -33.69 8.61 19.22
N ALA A 17 -33.45 9.41 20.26
CA ALA A 17 -32.66 10.62 20.13
C ALA A 17 -31.20 10.23 19.84
N ALA A 18 -30.72 10.70 18.70
CA ALA A 18 -29.35 10.57 18.25
C ALA A 18 -28.37 11.31 19.17
N CYS A 19 -27.21 10.68 19.38
CA CYS A 19 -25.92 11.38 19.49
C CYS A 19 -24.95 10.64 18.57
N GLN A 20 -25.00 10.96 17.27
CA GLN A 20 -23.84 10.77 16.40
C GLN A 20 -22.88 11.92 16.74
N GLN A 21 -22.12 11.76 17.81
CA GLN A 21 -21.01 12.66 18.10
C GLN A 21 -19.90 12.33 17.10
N GLY A 22 -19.62 13.30 16.23
CA GLY A 22 -18.49 13.25 15.33
C GLY A 22 -17.21 13.16 16.13
N GLU A 23 -16.58 11.99 16.10
CA GLU A 23 -15.15 11.86 16.35
C GLU A 23 -14.48 11.92 14.98
N SER A 24 -13.65 12.94 14.79
CA SER A 24 -12.73 13.00 13.66
C SER A 24 -11.87 11.75 13.69
N SER A 25 -12.20 10.83 12.79
CA SER A 25 -11.49 9.59 12.49
C SER A 25 -10.00 9.83 12.54
N GLY A 26 -9.31 9.21 13.51
CA GLY A 26 -7.84 9.25 13.65
C GLY A 26 -7.10 8.47 12.56
N VAL A 27 -7.57 8.56 11.32
CA VAL A 27 -6.94 7.98 10.14
C VAL A 27 -5.90 8.99 9.64
N PRO A 28 -4.60 8.63 9.62
CA PRO A 28 -3.58 9.50 9.04
C PRO A 28 -3.87 9.80 7.56
N GLY A 29 -3.69 11.06 7.16
CA GLY A 29 -3.86 11.53 5.78
C GLY A 29 -5.02 12.51 5.60
N ASP A 30 -4.91 13.39 4.61
CA ASP A 30 -5.95 14.35 4.26
C ASP A 30 -7.10 13.63 3.54
N THR A 31 -8.27 13.50 4.18
CA THR A 31 -9.44 12.84 3.58
C THR A 31 -10.00 13.55 2.35
N SER A 32 -9.63 14.81 2.12
CA SER A 32 -10.05 15.60 0.95
C SER A 32 -9.15 15.40 -0.28
N ASP A 33 -7.94 14.87 -0.11
CA ASP A 33 -7.03 14.59 -1.22
C ASP A 33 -7.43 13.27 -1.91
N THR A 34 -7.95 13.38 -3.14
CA THR A 34 -8.37 12.23 -3.95
C THR A 34 -7.37 11.88 -5.05
N GLN A 35 -6.20 12.52 -5.10
CA GLN A 35 -5.25 12.31 -6.19
C GLN A 35 -4.47 11.00 -6.01
N PRO A 36 -4.18 10.28 -7.11
CA PRO A 36 -3.21 9.20 -7.08
C PRO A 36 -1.81 9.72 -6.75
N TYR A 37 -1.03 8.88 -6.09
CA TYR A 37 0.38 9.14 -5.80
C TYR A 37 1.18 9.24 -7.10
N ASN A 38 1.93 10.32 -7.23
CA ASN A 38 2.71 10.66 -8.41
C ASN A 38 4.23 10.78 -8.13
N GLY A 39 4.69 10.42 -6.93
CA GLY A 39 6.11 10.48 -6.57
C GLY A 39 6.97 9.39 -7.23
N ILE A 40 6.37 8.45 -7.96
CA ILE A 40 7.05 7.47 -8.81
C ILE A 40 6.33 7.49 -10.15
N ALA A 41 6.99 7.94 -11.22
CA ALA A 41 6.41 7.97 -12.56
C ALA A 41 6.30 6.55 -13.15
N GLU A 42 5.52 6.40 -14.21
CA GLU A 42 5.23 5.07 -14.78
C GLU A 42 6.42 4.50 -15.55
N GLU A 43 7.17 5.39 -16.21
CA GLU A 43 8.40 5.11 -16.95
C GLU A 43 9.63 4.97 -16.05
N THR A 44 9.48 5.13 -14.74
CA THR A 44 10.62 5.04 -13.81
C THR A 44 11.01 3.59 -13.57
N VAL A 45 12.30 3.31 -13.72
CA VAL A 45 12.88 2.05 -13.24
C VAL A 45 13.02 2.13 -11.72
N LEU A 46 12.44 1.17 -11.02
CA LEU A 46 12.60 1.03 -9.57
C LEU A 46 13.57 -0.10 -9.27
N HIS A 47 14.49 0.15 -8.34
CA HIS A 47 15.32 -0.87 -7.73
C HIS A 47 14.87 -1.12 -6.30
N ILE A 48 14.88 -2.38 -5.89
CA ILE A 48 14.43 -2.84 -4.58
C ILE A 48 15.44 -3.84 -4.04
N ILE A 49 15.80 -3.69 -2.77
CA ILE A 49 16.69 -4.62 -2.06
C ILE A 49 16.09 -5.04 -0.72
N GLY A 50 16.27 -6.30 -0.36
CA GLY A 50 16.06 -6.80 1.00
C GLY A 50 17.33 -7.44 1.53
N THR A 51 17.60 -7.24 2.82
CA THR A 51 18.84 -7.67 3.46
C THR A 51 18.71 -9.01 4.18
N GLU A 52 17.55 -9.37 4.73
CA GLU A 52 17.36 -10.69 5.36
C GLU A 52 15.95 -11.26 5.13
N PRO A 53 15.82 -12.38 4.39
CA PRO A 53 16.84 -12.98 3.52
C PRO A 53 17.32 -11.99 2.45
N PHE A 54 18.49 -12.20 1.85
CA PHE A 54 18.97 -11.36 0.74
C PHE A 54 18.17 -11.61 -0.53
N TRP A 55 17.64 -10.55 -1.13
CA TRP A 55 16.96 -10.60 -2.43
C TRP A 55 16.99 -9.22 -3.07
N ARG A 56 16.71 -9.19 -4.37
CA ARG A 56 16.53 -7.96 -5.13
C ARG A 56 15.30 -8.07 -6.01
N ALA A 57 14.69 -6.93 -6.27
CA ALA A 57 13.72 -6.81 -7.35
C ALA A 57 14.00 -5.55 -8.17
N GLN A 58 13.71 -5.60 -9.46
CA GLN A 58 13.66 -4.44 -10.33
C GLN A 58 12.29 -4.38 -10.98
N ILE A 59 11.72 -3.18 -11.06
CA ILE A 59 10.47 -2.95 -11.78
C ILE A 59 10.74 -1.97 -12.90
N ALA A 60 10.46 -2.39 -14.13
CA ALA A 60 10.62 -1.61 -15.35
C ALA A 60 9.65 -2.14 -16.40
N ASP A 61 9.09 -1.26 -17.25
CA ASP A 61 8.27 -1.65 -18.42
C ASP A 61 7.19 -2.70 -18.09
N HIS A 62 6.40 -2.45 -17.04
CA HIS A 62 5.33 -3.37 -16.56
C HIS A 62 5.81 -4.79 -16.24
N SER A 63 7.08 -4.95 -15.90
CA SER A 63 7.69 -6.22 -15.52
C SER A 63 8.39 -6.09 -14.17
N LEU A 64 8.34 -7.16 -13.38
CA LEU A 64 9.14 -7.30 -12.17
C LEU A 64 10.15 -8.43 -12.37
N THR A 65 11.43 -8.12 -12.21
CA THR A 65 12.51 -9.11 -12.17
C THR A 65 12.91 -9.35 -10.72
N TRP A 66 12.75 -10.57 -10.24
CA TRP A 66 13.09 -11.01 -8.88
C TRP A 66 14.37 -11.84 -8.89
N SER A 67 15.34 -11.55 -8.03
CA SER A 67 16.57 -12.35 -7.91
C SER A 67 16.98 -12.60 -6.46
N THR A 68 17.66 -13.71 -6.24
CA THR A 68 18.26 -14.09 -4.95
C THR A 68 19.73 -14.49 -5.18
N PRO A 69 20.55 -14.64 -4.12
CA PRO A 69 21.91 -15.16 -4.26
C PRO A 69 21.99 -16.51 -4.98
N GLU A 70 20.96 -17.34 -4.86
CA GLU A 70 20.87 -18.68 -5.47
C GLU A 70 20.38 -18.64 -6.92
N ASN A 71 19.67 -17.58 -7.32
CA ASN A 71 19.21 -17.34 -8.68
C ASN A 71 19.50 -15.90 -9.11
N VAL A 72 20.76 -15.66 -9.50
CA VAL A 72 21.28 -14.32 -9.81
C VAL A 72 20.71 -13.74 -11.11
N ASP A 73 20.39 -14.59 -12.09
CA ASP A 73 19.74 -14.17 -13.35
C ASP A 73 18.29 -13.76 -13.11
N GLY A 74 17.70 -14.28 -12.04
CA GLY A 74 16.36 -13.93 -11.57
C GLY A 74 15.23 -14.55 -12.39
N VAL A 75 14.01 -14.14 -12.06
CA VAL A 75 12.77 -14.50 -12.75
C VAL A 75 12.03 -13.20 -13.07
N THR A 76 11.74 -12.98 -14.35
CA THR A 76 10.97 -11.82 -14.80
C THR A 76 9.52 -12.21 -15.06
N VAL A 77 8.59 -11.48 -14.46
CA VAL A 77 7.14 -11.69 -14.61
C VAL A 77 6.45 -10.38 -14.99
N PRO A 78 5.37 -10.43 -15.80
CA PRO A 78 4.56 -9.24 -16.04
C PRO A 78 3.81 -8.84 -14.76
N VAL A 79 3.65 -7.53 -14.56
CA VAL A 79 2.92 -6.96 -13.43
C VAL A 79 2.01 -5.81 -13.88
N GLU A 80 0.85 -5.71 -13.25
CA GLU A 80 -0.07 -4.58 -13.40
C GLU A 80 0.23 -3.52 -12.34
N ARG A 81 0.33 -2.26 -12.75
CA ARG A 81 0.60 -1.13 -11.85
C ARG A 81 -0.71 -0.50 -11.38
N PHE A 82 -0.76 -0.16 -10.10
CA PHE A 82 -1.81 0.67 -9.52
C PHE A 82 -1.18 1.81 -8.69
N ALA A 83 -1.62 3.05 -8.92
CA ALA A 83 -1.24 4.19 -8.10
C ALA A 83 -2.34 4.46 -7.07
N GLY A 84 -2.08 4.10 -5.81
CA GLY A 84 -2.92 4.47 -4.68
C GLY A 84 -2.64 5.90 -4.22
N ARG A 85 -3.22 6.32 -3.10
CA ARG A 85 -2.99 7.67 -2.54
C ARG A 85 -1.65 7.80 -1.78
N GLY A 86 -1.13 6.68 -1.28
CA GLY A 86 0.06 6.63 -0.42
C GLY A 86 1.27 5.95 -1.05
N GLY A 87 1.24 5.63 -2.34
CA GLY A 87 2.29 4.86 -3.00
C GLY A 87 1.81 4.17 -4.27
N VAL A 88 2.67 3.34 -4.82
CA VAL A 88 2.37 2.50 -5.99
C VAL A 88 2.40 1.03 -5.59
N SER A 89 1.53 0.24 -6.20
CA SER A 89 1.55 -1.22 -6.08
C SER A 89 1.63 -1.89 -7.44
N PHE A 90 2.15 -3.10 -7.44
CA PHE A 90 2.30 -3.95 -8.62
C PHE A 90 1.78 -5.35 -8.30
N SER A 91 0.94 -5.90 -9.14
CA SER A 91 0.36 -7.24 -8.95
C SER A 91 0.63 -8.13 -10.15
N GLY A 92 0.94 -9.40 -9.91
CA GLY A 92 1.23 -10.38 -10.94
C GLY A 92 1.21 -11.80 -10.40
N GLN A 93 1.86 -12.71 -11.12
CA GLN A 93 2.02 -14.10 -10.71
C GLN A 93 3.45 -14.57 -11.00
N MET A 94 4.02 -15.36 -10.09
CA MET A 94 5.35 -15.96 -10.22
C MET A 94 5.25 -17.43 -9.82
N ASP A 95 5.66 -18.32 -10.71
CA ASP A 95 5.63 -19.78 -10.50
C ASP A 95 4.27 -20.32 -10.00
N GLY A 96 3.17 -19.72 -10.45
CA GLY A 96 1.81 -20.08 -10.06
C GLY A 96 1.35 -19.55 -8.69
N ALA A 97 2.19 -18.76 -8.01
CA ALA A 97 1.83 -18.01 -6.81
C ALA A 97 1.48 -16.56 -7.16
N ALA A 98 0.56 -15.97 -6.39
CA ALA A 98 0.29 -14.53 -6.47
C ALA A 98 1.55 -13.75 -6.06
N LEU A 99 1.80 -12.65 -6.77
CA LEU A 99 2.87 -11.70 -6.46
C LEU A 99 2.24 -10.32 -6.28
N ASP A 100 2.49 -9.69 -5.15
CA ASP A 100 2.06 -8.33 -4.84
C ASP A 100 3.24 -7.53 -4.30
N ALA A 101 3.51 -6.36 -4.87
CA ALA A 101 4.54 -5.44 -4.40
C ALA A 101 3.90 -4.09 -4.06
N ALA A 102 4.25 -3.51 -2.92
CA ALA A 102 3.82 -2.19 -2.49
C ALA A 102 5.05 -1.32 -2.18
N ILE A 103 5.13 -0.15 -2.82
CA ILE A 103 6.21 0.82 -2.69
C ILE A 103 5.61 2.13 -2.18
N THR A 104 6.07 2.58 -1.01
CA THR A 104 5.56 3.77 -0.34
C THR A 104 6.68 4.74 0.02
N PRO A 105 6.46 6.07 -0.07
CA PRO A 105 7.44 7.06 0.36
C PRO A 105 7.74 6.91 1.85
N GLY A 106 9.02 6.96 2.20
CA GLY A 106 9.47 6.83 3.57
C GLY A 106 10.93 6.43 3.65
N ALA A 107 11.66 7.08 4.56
CA ALA A 107 13.06 6.76 4.83
C ALA A 107 13.20 5.28 5.23
N CYS A 108 14.01 4.53 4.49
CA CYS A 108 14.25 3.11 4.71
C CYS A 108 15.75 2.86 4.87
N SER A 109 16.18 2.24 5.97
CA SER A 109 17.56 1.78 6.12
C SER A 109 17.64 0.30 5.82
N ASP A 110 18.69 -0.11 5.10
CA ASP A 110 18.95 -1.53 4.82
C ASP A 110 19.56 -2.27 6.04
N GLY A 111 19.88 -1.55 7.12
CA GLY A 111 20.35 -2.10 8.40
C GLY A 111 21.78 -2.67 8.37
N MET A 112 22.41 -2.74 7.20
CA MET A 112 23.75 -3.29 6.99
C MET A 112 24.76 -2.21 6.60
N SER A 113 24.27 -1.08 6.10
CA SER A 113 25.04 0.10 5.78
C SER A 113 24.40 1.33 6.42
N ASP A 114 25.15 2.45 6.47
CA ASP A 114 24.61 3.75 6.90
C ASP A 114 23.72 4.40 5.80
N ARG A 115 23.23 3.61 4.83
CA ARG A 115 22.42 4.08 3.70
C ARG A 115 20.96 4.19 4.09
N THR A 116 20.33 5.27 3.62
CA THR A 116 18.89 5.50 3.71
C THR A 116 18.32 5.71 2.33
N TYR A 117 17.28 4.97 1.98
CA TYR A 117 16.59 5.02 0.70
C TYR A 117 15.25 5.76 0.84
N PRO A 118 14.75 6.40 -0.25
CA PRO A 118 13.55 7.23 -0.21
C PRO A 118 12.23 6.46 -0.08
N PHE A 119 12.24 5.15 -0.35
CA PHE A 119 11.04 4.32 -0.32
C PHE A 119 11.21 3.07 0.54
N THR A 120 10.13 2.66 1.19
CA THR A 120 9.97 1.33 1.77
C THR A 120 9.24 0.43 0.77
N ALA A 121 9.66 -0.82 0.69
CA ALA A 121 9.06 -1.84 -0.15
C ALA A 121 8.56 -3.03 0.67
N THR A 122 7.40 -3.55 0.30
CA THR A 122 6.92 -4.86 0.75
C THR A 122 6.57 -5.67 -0.49
N ILE A 123 7.09 -6.89 -0.59
CA ILE A 123 6.76 -7.84 -1.66
C ILE A 123 6.21 -9.10 -1.01
N GLU A 124 5.04 -9.55 -1.44
CA GLU A 124 4.43 -10.81 -1.05
C GLU A 124 4.45 -11.76 -2.25
N ILE A 125 4.99 -12.97 -2.04
CA ILE A 125 4.96 -14.06 -3.03
C ILE A 125 4.27 -15.25 -2.38
N GLY A 126 3.05 -15.54 -2.82
CA GLY A 126 2.19 -16.56 -2.24
C GLY A 126 1.76 -16.23 -0.81
N LYS A 127 2.52 -16.69 0.19
CA LYS A 127 2.28 -16.41 1.63
C LYS A 127 3.52 -15.84 2.32
N THR A 128 4.58 -15.64 1.58
CA THR A 128 5.86 -15.17 2.11
C THR A 128 5.95 -13.68 1.86
N GLN A 129 6.12 -12.92 2.93
CA GLN A 129 6.31 -11.48 2.88
C GLN A 129 7.80 -11.15 3.01
N TYR A 130 8.25 -10.27 2.12
CA TYR A 130 9.59 -9.72 2.06
C TYR A 130 9.52 -8.22 2.28
N ARG A 131 10.43 -7.68 3.11
CA ARG A 131 10.54 -6.24 3.37
C ARG A 131 11.87 -5.75 2.84
N GLY A 132 11.85 -4.56 2.25
CA GLY A 132 13.03 -3.99 1.61
C GLY A 132 12.96 -2.47 1.50
N CYS A 133 14.03 -1.93 0.93
CA CYS A 133 14.17 -0.52 0.60
C CYS A 133 14.18 -0.36 -0.92
N ALA A 134 13.69 0.77 -1.41
CA ALA A 134 13.62 1.03 -2.85
C ALA A 134 14.05 2.46 -3.22
N TRP A 135 14.52 2.60 -4.46
CA TRP A 135 14.90 3.87 -5.06
C TRP A 135 14.59 3.88 -6.57
N ARG A 136 14.53 5.08 -7.14
CA ARG A 136 14.33 5.28 -8.58
C ARG A 136 15.69 5.31 -9.26
N GLU A 137 15.81 4.67 -10.42
CA GLU A 137 17.01 4.77 -11.24
C GLU A 137 17.24 6.22 -11.66
N GLY A 138 18.50 6.67 -11.62
CA GLY A 138 18.87 8.04 -11.98
C GLY A 138 18.70 9.07 -10.86
N GLU A 139 18.14 8.70 -9.70
CA GLU A 139 18.35 9.48 -8.48
C GLU A 139 19.68 9.09 -7.87
N ASP A 140 20.48 10.07 -7.46
CA ASP A 140 21.68 9.75 -6.69
C ASP A 140 21.29 9.06 -5.37
N GLU A 141 22.23 8.36 -4.73
CA GLU A 141 21.97 7.52 -3.53
C GLU A 141 21.37 8.32 -2.34
N LEU A 142 21.19 9.65 -2.46
CA LEU A 142 20.62 10.58 -1.47
C LEU A 142 19.30 11.24 -1.91
N GLY A 143 18.82 10.98 -3.14
CA GLY A 143 17.58 11.56 -3.67
C GLY A 143 17.73 12.98 -4.20
N GLU A 144 18.94 13.42 -4.56
CA GLU A 144 19.15 14.65 -5.34
C GLU A 144 19.29 14.32 -6.85
N PRO A 145 18.84 15.23 -7.74
CA PRO A 145 18.92 15.05 -9.19
C PRO A 145 20.33 15.19 -9.77
#